data_AF-A0A451BKX6-F1
#
_entry.id   AF-A0A451BKX6-F1
#
_cell.length_a   1.000
_cell.length_b   1.000
_cell.length_c   1.000
_cell.angle_alpha   90.00
_cell.angle_beta   90.00
_cell.angle_gamma   90.00
#
_symmetry.space_group_name_H-M   'P 1'
#
loop_
_entity.id
_entity.type
_entity.pdbx_description
1 polymer ?
#
loop_
_entity_poly.entity_id
_entity_poly.type
_entity_poly.pdbx_seq_one_letter_code
_entity_poly.pdbx_strand_id
1 'polypeptide(L)' 'MPHVALASIAGLDILTSWNFKHIVRFDKIRVFNSVNIEYGYKPLEIYSPREVMTYGND' A
#
# COMPACT_ATOMS: atom_id res chain seq x y z
N MET A 1 -2.32 -10.37 -1.55
CA MET A 1 -1.32 -10.41 -2.63
C MET A 1 -1.89 -9.88 -3.95
N PRO A 2 -2.92 -10.48 -4.59
CA PRO A 2 -3.41 -10.01 -5.91
C PRO A 2 -3.90 -8.55 -5.89
N HIS A 3 -4.52 -8.11 -4.79
CA HIS A 3 -4.97 -6.72 -4.62
C HIS A 3 -3.85 -5.66 -4.73
N VAL A 4 -2.61 -5.98 -4.32
CA VAL A 4 -1.48 -5.04 -4.40
C VAL A 4 -1.03 -4.88 -5.85
N ALA A 5 -0.88 -5.99 -6.57
CA ALA A 5 -0.51 -5.98 -7.99
C ALA A 5 -1.56 -5.23 -8.83
N LEU A 6 -2.85 -5.45 -8.54
CA LEU A 6 -3.94 -4.74 -9.21
C LEU A 6 -3.88 -3.23 -8.93
N ALA A 7 -3.60 -2.82 -7.69
CA ALA A 7 -3.43 -1.41 -7.33
C ALA A 7 -2.24 -0.76 -8.05
N SER A 8 -1.12 -1.46 -8.17
CA SER A 8 0.06 -0.99 -8.92
C SER A 8 -0.26 -0.78 -10.41
N ILE A 9 -0.93 -1.75 -11.05
CA ILE A 9 -1.29 -1.68 -12.48
C ILE A 9 -2.34 -0.60 -12.73
N ALA A 10 -3.30 -0.45 -11.81
CA ALA A 10 -4.32 0.59 -11.87
C ALA A 10 -3.76 2.00 -11.57
N GLY A 11 -2.49 2.11 -11.16
CA GLY A 11 -1.83 3.39 -10.89
C GLY A 11 -2.39 4.12 -9.66
N LEU A 12 -2.90 3.38 -8.67
CA LEU A 12 -3.44 3.97 -7.45
C LEU A 12 -2.37 4.69 -6.64
N ASP A 13 -2.74 5.80 -6.01
CA ASP A 13 -1.90 6.52 -5.05
C ASP A 13 -1.79 5.77 -3.73
N ILE A 14 -2.94 5.37 -3.17
CA ILE A 14 -3.04 4.83 -1.80
C ILE A 14 -3.83 3.52 -1.78
N LEU A 15 -3.31 2.53 -1.06
CA LEU A 15 -3.96 1.26 -0.74
C LEU A 15 -4.08 1.10 0.78
N THR A 16 -5.32 1.01 1.28
CA THR A 16 -5.58 0.79 2.71
C THR A 16 -5.88 -0.68 3.01
N SER A 17 -5.30 -1.27 4.07
CA SER A 17 -5.59 -2.65 4.44
C SER A 17 -5.55 -2.91 5.95
N TRP A 18 -6.40 -3.81 6.44
CA TRP A 18 -6.33 -4.30 7.84
C TRP A 18 -5.33 -5.46 8.02
N ASN A 19 -4.67 -5.92 6.95
CA ASN A 19 -3.77 -7.08 7.01
C ASN A 19 -2.32 -6.66 7.32
N PHE A 20 -2.02 -6.50 8.61
CA PHE A 20 -0.67 -6.17 9.11
C PHE A 20 0.36 -7.30 8.94
N LYS A 21 -0.11 -8.54 8.78
CA LYS A 21 0.80 -9.69 8.63
C LYS A 21 1.47 -9.70 7.26
N HIS A 22 0.73 -9.34 6.22
CA HIS A 22 1.16 -9.53 4.83
C HIS A 22 1.18 -8.27 3.97
N ILE A 23 0.42 -7.22 4.30
CA ILE A 23 0.23 -6.04 3.45
C ILE A 23 0.81 -4.79 4.12
N VAL A 24 0.36 -4.45 5.33
CA VAL A 24 0.78 -3.21 6.03
C VAL A 24 2.08 -3.41 6.83
N ARG A 25 3.02 -4.19 6.31
CA ARG A 25 4.32 -4.39 6.96
C ARG A 25 5.38 -3.62 6.18
N PHE A 26 6.09 -2.71 6.85
CA PHE A 26 7.10 -1.84 6.24
C PHE A 26 8.06 -2.57 5.29
N ASP A 27 8.60 -3.71 5.73
CA ASP A 27 9.50 -4.55 4.92
C ASP A 27 8.86 -5.01 3.60
N LYS A 28 7.58 -5.41 3.65
CA LYS A 28 6.83 -5.84 2.46
C LYS A 28 6.49 -4.66 1.54
N ILE A 29 6.11 -3.52 2.11
CA ILE A 29 5.83 -2.29 1.35
C ILE A 29 7.07 -1.88 0.54
N ARG A 30 8.28 -1.94 1.13
CA ARG A 30 9.52 -1.68 0.40
C ARG A 30 9.71 -2.65 -0.76
N VAL A 31 9.51 -3.95 -0.55
CA VAL A 31 9.66 -4.95 -1.61
C VAL A 31 8.66 -4.70 -2.75
N PHE A 32 7.39 -4.40 -2.44
CA PHE A 32 6.39 -4.08 -3.47
C PHE A 32 6.76 -2.85 -4.28
N ASN A 33 7.23 -1.79 -3.61
CA ASN A 33 7.64 -0.57 -4.29
C ASN A 33 8.93 -0.72 -5.08
N SER A 34 9.89 -1.53 -4.62
CA SER A 34 11.08 -1.86 -5.41
C SER A 34 10.70 -2.55 -6.73
N VAL A 35 9.75 -3.49 -6.68
CA VAL A 35 9.22 -4.14 -7.89
C VAL A 35 8.48 -3.12 -8.76
N ASN A 36 7.59 -2.30 -8.20
CA ASN A 36 6.90 -1.27 -8.99
C ASN A 36 7.89 -0.36 -9.73
N ILE A 37 8.92 0.14 -9.05
CA ILE A 37 9.95 1.00 -9.64
C ILE A 37 10.73 0.28 -10.74
N GLU A 38 11.12 -0.98 -10.53
CA GLU A 38 11.85 -1.79 -11.51
C GLU A 38 11.07 -1.94 -12.82
N TYR A 39 9.75 -2.07 -12.73
CA TYR A 39 8.86 -2.19 -13.89
C TYR A 39 8.28 -0.85 -14.37
N GLY A 40 8.70 0.29 -13.81
CA GLY A 40 8.22 1.62 -14.20
C GLY A 40 6.80 1.97 -13.74
N TYR A 41 6.23 1.19 -12.81
CA TYR A 41 4.98 1.51 -12.14
C TYR A 41 5.19 2.55 -11.05
N LYS A 42 4.13 3.32 -10.78
CA LYS A 42 4.09 4.27 -9.67
C LYS A 42 4.29 3.56 -8.33
N PRO A 43 5.09 4.11 -7.39
CA PRO A 43 5.15 3.59 -6.03
C PRO A 43 3.76 3.69 -5.38
N LEU A 44 3.38 2.64 -4.68
CA LEU A 44 2.09 2.52 -4.01
C LEU A 44 2.26 2.81 -2.52
N GLU A 45 1.49 3.78 -2.01
CA GLU A 45 1.45 4.06 -0.58
C GLU A 45 0.49 3.09 0.09
N ILE A 46 0.96 2.38 1.12
CA ILE A 46 0.18 1.34 1.79
C ILE A 46 0.05 1.71 3.27
N TYR A 47 -1.18 1.93 3.72
CA TYR A 47 -1.48 2.31 5.10
C TYR A 47 -2.51 1.38 5.72
N SER A 48 -2.50 1.31 7.05
CA SER A 48 -3.65 0.78 7.78
C SER A 48 -4.77 1.82 7.82
N PRO A 49 -6.04 1.38 7.89
CA PRO A 49 -7.16 2.30 8.05
C PRO A 49 -7.04 3.19 9.29
N ARG A 50 -6.32 2.75 10.34
CA ARG A 50 -6.04 3.57 11.52
C ARG A 50 -5.07 4.72 11.25
N GLU A 51 -4.17 4.58 10.27
CA GLU A 51 -3.21 5.62 9.90
C GLU A 51 -3.84 6.70 9.01
N VAL A 52 -4.88 6.34 8.25
CA VAL A 52 -5.57 7.28 7.33
C VAL A 52 -6.88 7.84 7.89
N MET A 53 -7.50 7.18 8.86
CA MET A 53 -8.73 7.69 9.49
C MET A 53 -8.37 8.62 10.64
N THR A 54 -8.49 9.92 10.41
CA THR A 54 -8.63 10.91 11.49
C THR A 54 -10.09 10.94 11.89
N TYR A 55 -10.50 10.12 12.86
CA TYR A 55 -11.82 10.29 13.45
C TYR A 55 -11.76 11.58 14.27
N GLY A 56 -12.52 12.60 13.86
CA GLY A 56 -12.60 13.87 14.56
C GLY A 56 -13.07 13.63 15.99
N ASN A 57 -12.15 13.75 16.93
CA ASN A 57 -12.42 13.93 18.34
C ASN A 57 -11.42 14.96 18.85
N ASP A 58 -11.72 16.21 18.47
CA ASP A 58 -11.75 17.28 19.47
C ASP A 58 -12.83 16.94 20.50
#